data_AF-A0A1F9UFV0-F1
#
_entry.id   AF-A0A1F9UFV0-F1
#
_cell.length_a   1.000
_cell.length_b   1.000
_cell.length_c   1.000
_cell.angle_alpha   90.00
_cell.angle_beta   90.00
_cell.angle_gamma   90.00
#
_symmetry.space_group_name_H-M   'P 1'
#
loop_
_entity.id
_entity.type
_entity.pdbx_description
1 polymer ?
#
loop_
_entity_poly.entity_id
_entity_poly.type
_entity_poly.pdbx_seq_one_letter_code
_entity_poly.pdbx_strand_id
1 'polypeptide(L)'
;MPFAIPSALADKVITKDGKVYTGKIMIDGDKAVLIGNPPFDPNSTLIQTEDIKTIVYDEYRQNPPAERRRGGAIGLRLSGNAYSSGELSLKPAGGLELEGSFRPHPVIELGGGFQWVPGVSASGGDFSISASTSPGGPARGYQTFGQTTMSIGGKIYPFFNEKWKTEPYLLAGYAWSRLTPKGSGDSFKGAGWQLGAGAIHPLSRHLFLEGRFGCQNLAYDTVSFLGREAGISPEINQHQYSLSIGLSYRI
;
A
#
# COMPACT_ATOMS: atom_id res chain seq x y z
N MET A 1 -16.74 -12.25 -31.25
CA MET A 1 -16.27 -13.35 -30.38
C MET A 1 -16.28 -12.84 -28.95
N PRO A 2 -17.19 -13.32 -28.08
CA PRO A 2 -17.16 -12.90 -26.68
C PRO A 2 -15.96 -13.56 -26.00
N PHE A 3 -15.17 -12.75 -25.29
CA PHE A 3 -14.12 -13.22 -24.40
C PHE A 3 -14.76 -14.09 -23.30
N ALA A 4 -14.59 -15.40 -23.40
CA ALA A 4 -14.90 -16.30 -22.31
C ALA A 4 -13.82 -16.11 -21.23
N ILE A 5 -14.16 -15.38 -20.18
CA ILE A 5 -13.42 -15.41 -18.92
C ILE A 5 -13.49 -16.87 -18.45
N PRO A 6 -12.36 -17.57 -18.19
CA PRO A 6 -12.42 -18.92 -17.67
C PRO A 6 -13.28 -18.91 -16.42
N SER A 7 -14.27 -19.82 -16.39
CA SER A 7 -15.20 -19.99 -15.28
C SER A 7 -14.43 -20.04 -13.97
N ALA A 8 -14.54 -18.98 -13.18
CA ALA A 8 -13.91 -18.87 -11.90
C ALA A 8 -14.30 -20.05 -11.00
N LEU A 9 -13.30 -20.55 -10.26
CA LEU A 9 -13.41 -21.52 -9.19
C LEU A 9 -14.62 -21.19 -8.28
N ALA A 10 -15.55 -22.14 -8.14
CA ALA A 10 -16.82 -21.95 -7.45
C ALA A 10 -16.99 -23.00 -6.34
N ASP A 11 -17.57 -22.58 -5.21
CA ASP A 11 -17.99 -23.49 -4.15
C ASP A 11 -19.04 -24.47 -4.69
N LYS A 12 -19.09 -25.67 -4.12
CA LYS A 12 -20.07 -26.71 -4.45
C LYS A 12 -20.81 -27.16 -3.22
N VAL A 13 -22.14 -27.22 -3.30
CA VAL A 13 -22.98 -27.88 -2.30
C VAL A 13 -23.54 -29.15 -2.93
N ILE A 14 -23.21 -30.29 -2.34
CA ILE A 14 -23.71 -31.61 -2.75
C ILE A 14 -24.78 -32.01 -1.74
N THR A 15 -25.99 -32.21 -2.24
CA THR A 15 -27.14 -32.63 -1.43
C THR A 15 -27.23 -34.15 -1.32
N LYS A 16 -28.00 -34.66 -0.36
CA LYS A 16 -28.18 -36.10 -0.10
C LYS A 16 -28.87 -36.82 -1.26
N ASP A 17 -29.71 -36.13 -2.02
CA ASP A 17 -30.34 -36.64 -3.25
C ASP A 17 -29.38 -36.67 -4.46
N GLY A 18 -28.14 -36.18 -4.29
CA GLY A 18 -27.10 -36.19 -5.30
C GLY A 18 -27.05 -34.93 -6.18
N LYS A 19 -27.92 -33.93 -5.98
CA LYS A 19 -27.81 -32.68 -6.74
C LYS A 19 -26.60 -31.86 -6.31
N VAL A 20 -25.93 -31.29 -7.30
CA VAL A 20 -24.75 -30.44 -7.12
C VAL A 20 -25.09 -29.02 -7.50
N TYR A 21 -25.00 -28.12 -6.53
CA TYR A 21 -25.14 -26.68 -6.74
C TYR A 21 -23.75 -26.07 -6.79
N THR A 22 -23.47 -25.28 -7.83
CA THR A 22 -22.17 -24.64 -8.03
C THR A 22 -22.33 -23.13 -8.07
N GLY A 23 -21.55 -22.40 -7.29
CA GLY A 23 -21.65 -20.95 -7.13
C GLY A 23 -20.78 -20.45 -5.98
N LYS A 24 -20.94 -19.22 -5.51
CA LYS A 24 -20.34 -18.78 -4.24
C LYS A 24 -21.32 -18.96 -3.11
N ILE A 25 -20.84 -19.50 -1.98
CA ILE A 25 -21.62 -19.57 -0.76
C ILE A 25 -21.70 -18.16 -0.15
N MET A 26 -22.90 -17.58 -0.19
CA MET A 26 -23.20 -16.24 0.29
C MET A 26 -23.56 -16.23 1.77
N ILE A 27 -24.23 -17.29 2.25
CA ILE A 27 -24.60 -17.50 3.66
C ILE A 27 -24.31 -18.96 4.01
N ASP A 28 -23.68 -19.15 5.16
CA ASP A 28 -23.31 -20.45 5.71
C ASP A 28 -23.67 -20.43 7.20
N GLY A 29 -24.84 -20.95 7.54
CA GLY A 29 -25.36 -20.96 8.91
C GLY A 29 -25.90 -22.33 9.29
N ASP A 30 -26.16 -22.53 10.58
CA ASP A 30 -26.51 -23.84 11.14
C ASP A 30 -27.73 -24.50 10.47
N LYS A 31 -28.65 -23.70 9.93
CA LYS A 31 -29.92 -24.18 9.35
C LYS A 31 -29.93 -24.26 7.83
N ALA A 32 -29.16 -23.42 7.14
CA ALA A 32 -29.18 -23.37 5.68
C ALA A 32 -27.92 -22.74 5.08
N VAL A 33 -27.67 -23.11 3.83
CA VAL A 33 -26.61 -22.57 2.98
C VAL A 33 -27.24 -21.89 1.76
N LEU A 34 -26.85 -20.65 1.48
CA LEU A 34 -27.28 -19.92 0.28
C LEU A 34 -26.13 -19.89 -0.73
N ILE A 35 -26.36 -20.42 -1.93
CA ILE A 35 -25.38 -20.47 -3.01
C ILE A 35 -25.88 -19.73 -4.26
N GLY A 36 -25.03 -18.90 -4.87
CA GLY A 36 -25.36 -18.15 -6.08
C GLY A 36 -24.16 -17.43 -6.69
N ASN A 37 -24.36 -16.72 -7.79
CA ASN A 37 -23.30 -16.03 -8.54
C ASN A 37 -23.35 -14.50 -8.29
N PRO A 38 -22.55 -13.96 -7.35
CA PRO A 38 -22.64 -12.56 -6.95
C PRO A 38 -22.30 -11.58 -8.09
N PRO A 39 -22.71 -10.30 -8.00
CA PRO A 39 -23.27 -9.62 -6.83
C PRO A 39 -24.81 -9.69 -6.68
N PHE A 40 -25.53 -10.01 -7.75
CA PHE A 40 -26.99 -10.15 -7.75
C PHE A 40 -27.38 -11.36 -8.60
N ASP A 41 -27.57 -12.51 -7.96
CA ASP A 41 -28.07 -13.71 -8.62
C ASP A 41 -29.55 -13.94 -8.29
N PRO A 42 -30.48 -13.66 -9.23
CA PRO A 42 -31.89 -13.99 -9.03
C PRO A 42 -32.13 -15.50 -8.91
N ASN A 43 -31.16 -16.33 -9.30
CA ASN A 43 -31.22 -17.80 -9.21
C ASN A 43 -30.47 -18.35 -7.99
N SER A 44 -30.17 -17.52 -6.99
CA SER A 44 -29.59 -18.01 -5.74
C SER A 44 -30.48 -19.07 -5.10
N THR A 45 -29.86 -20.18 -4.68
CA THR A 45 -30.57 -21.33 -4.14
C THR A 45 -30.26 -21.49 -2.66
N LEU A 46 -31.31 -21.46 -1.85
CA LEU A 46 -31.24 -21.78 -0.43
C LEU A 46 -31.39 -23.29 -0.25
N ILE A 47 -30.43 -23.92 0.41
CA ILE A 47 -30.38 -25.36 0.66
C ILE A 47 -30.39 -25.55 2.17
N GLN A 48 -31.35 -26.31 2.70
CA GLN A 48 -31.41 -26.60 4.13
C GLN A 48 -30.24 -27.51 4.52
N THR A 49 -29.62 -27.27 5.68
CA THR A 49 -28.45 -28.03 6.12
C THR A 49 -28.73 -29.53 6.25
N GLU A 50 -29.98 -29.90 6.58
CA GLU A 50 -30.41 -31.30 6.66
C GLU A 50 -30.37 -32.05 5.32
N ASP A 51 -30.50 -31.32 4.20
CA ASP A 51 -30.44 -31.88 2.84
C ASP A 51 -29.02 -31.92 2.29
N ILE A 52 -28.06 -31.30 2.98
CA ILE A 52 -26.67 -31.24 2.55
C ILE A 52 -25.94 -32.52 2.95
N LYS A 53 -25.26 -33.12 1.98
CA LYS A 53 -24.34 -34.25 2.20
C LYS A 53 -22.92 -33.76 2.42
N THR A 54 -22.46 -32.83 1.57
CA THR A 54 -21.10 -32.31 1.63
C THR A 54 -21.03 -30.92 1.03
N ILE A 55 -20.29 -30.04 1.67
CA ILE A 55 -19.93 -28.73 1.12
C ILE A 55 -18.46 -28.79 0.73
N VAL A 56 -18.19 -28.58 -0.55
CA VAL A 56 -16.83 -28.44 -1.08
C VAL A 56 -16.62 -26.96 -1.32
N TYR A 57 -15.98 -26.30 -0.36
CA TYR A 57 -15.53 -24.94 -0.57
C TYR A 57 -14.42 -24.92 -1.60
N ASP A 58 -14.40 -23.89 -2.44
CA ASP A 58 -13.22 -23.58 -3.24
C ASP A 58 -12.00 -23.50 -2.32
N GLU A 59 -10.82 -23.89 -2.84
CA GLU A 59 -9.56 -24.00 -2.11
C GLU A 59 -9.30 -22.77 -1.25
N TYR A 60 -9.83 -21.60 -1.60
CA TYR A 60 -9.83 -20.38 -0.79
C TYR A 60 -10.23 -20.55 0.70
N ARG A 61 -10.97 -21.59 1.11
CA ARG A 61 -11.32 -21.83 2.53
C ARG A 61 -10.55 -22.94 3.27
N GLN A 62 -9.77 -23.80 2.60
CA GLN A 62 -9.29 -25.04 3.24
C GLN A 62 -8.05 -24.91 4.16
N ASN A 63 -7.19 -23.90 4.02
CA ASN A 63 -6.09 -23.68 4.99
C ASN A 63 -6.42 -22.46 5.85
N PRO A 64 -6.01 -22.46 7.13
CA PRO A 64 -6.17 -21.30 7.99
C PRO A 64 -5.54 -20.07 7.31
N PRO A 65 -6.18 -18.87 7.42
CA PRO A 65 -5.67 -17.66 6.78
C PRO A 65 -4.20 -17.37 7.14
N ALA A 66 -3.78 -17.76 8.35
CA ALA A 66 -2.42 -17.59 8.85
C ALA A 66 -1.34 -18.33 8.03
N GLU A 67 -1.56 -19.57 7.59
CA GLU A 67 -0.54 -20.34 6.84
C GLU A 67 -0.37 -19.85 5.40
N ARG A 68 -1.41 -19.25 4.82
CA ARG A 68 -1.41 -18.67 3.46
C ARG A 68 -0.78 -17.28 3.36
N ARG A 69 -0.48 -16.69 4.51
CA ARG A 69 -0.01 -15.30 4.60
C ARG A 69 1.51 -15.20 4.56
N ARG A 70 2.23 -16.33 4.71
CA ARG A 70 3.69 -16.36 4.62
C ARG A 70 4.14 -16.31 3.17
N GLY A 71 5.31 -15.74 2.94
CA GLY A 71 5.91 -15.69 1.61
C GLY A 71 6.25 -14.27 1.16
N GLY A 72 6.60 -14.15 -0.11
CA GLY A 72 7.03 -12.91 -0.72
C GLY A 72 5.83 -12.13 -1.27
N ALA A 73 5.91 -10.80 -1.24
CA ALA A 73 4.96 -9.95 -1.92
C ALA A 73 5.68 -8.86 -2.72
N ILE A 74 5.10 -8.51 -3.86
CA ILE A 74 5.46 -7.30 -4.61
C ILE A 74 4.19 -6.48 -4.82
N GLY A 75 4.27 -5.18 -4.55
CA GLY A 75 3.15 -4.26 -4.59
C GLY A 75 3.42 -3.04 -5.42
N LEU A 76 2.39 -2.55 -6.12
CA LEU A 76 2.38 -1.29 -6.84
C LEU A 76 1.20 -0.46 -6.36
N ARG A 77 1.45 0.78 -5.94
CA ARG A 77 0.44 1.71 -5.43
C ARG A 77 0.52 3.07 -6.09
N LEU A 78 -0.65 3.70 -6.21
CA LEU A 78 -0.78 5.14 -6.45
C LEU A 78 -0.95 5.83 -5.11
N SER A 79 -0.30 6.98 -4.94
CA SER A 79 -0.31 7.75 -3.70
C SER A 79 -0.67 9.21 -3.96
N GLY A 80 -1.48 9.79 -3.10
CA GLY A 80 -1.64 11.23 -2.94
C GLY A 80 -0.90 11.67 -1.68
N ASN A 81 -0.04 12.68 -1.81
CA ASN A 81 0.82 13.15 -0.73
C ASN A 81 0.48 14.60 -0.40
N ALA A 82 0.36 14.89 0.89
CA ALA A 82 0.26 16.23 1.44
C ALA A 82 1.47 16.50 2.33
N TYR A 83 1.91 17.76 2.38
CA TYR A 83 3.15 18.13 3.04
C TYR A 83 2.92 19.26 4.03
N SER A 84 3.71 19.26 5.10
CA SER A 84 3.75 20.32 6.10
C SER A 84 5.19 20.49 6.59
N SER A 85 5.66 21.72 6.70
CA SER A 85 7.01 22.08 7.16
C SER A 85 6.99 23.55 7.56
N GLY A 86 7.83 23.93 8.53
CA GLY A 86 8.04 25.33 8.89
C GLY A 86 8.96 26.07 7.90
N GLU A 87 9.84 25.34 7.21
CA GLU A 87 10.90 25.87 6.37
C GLU A 87 10.58 25.76 4.86
N LEU A 88 9.97 24.65 4.42
CA LEU A 88 9.64 24.37 3.02
C LEU A 88 8.21 23.86 2.84
N SER A 89 7.30 24.75 2.45
CA SER A 89 5.91 24.34 2.18
C SER A 89 5.75 23.81 0.75
N LEU A 90 5.39 22.53 0.63
CA LEU A 90 5.12 21.85 -0.64
C LEU A 90 3.62 21.66 -0.86
N LYS A 91 3.16 21.82 -2.11
CA LYS A 91 1.79 21.54 -2.53
C LYS A 91 1.51 20.03 -2.57
N PRO A 92 0.25 19.60 -2.41
CA PRO A 92 -0.11 18.21 -2.58
C PRO A 92 0.31 17.66 -3.95
N ALA A 93 0.77 16.41 -3.99
CA ALA A 93 1.30 15.78 -5.21
C ALA A 93 0.98 14.28 -5.28
N GLY A 94 0.71 13.82 -6.50
CA GLY A 94 0.56 12.40 -6.80
C GLY A 94 1.91 11.70 -6.94
N GLY A 95 1.99 10.43 -6.56
CA GLY A 95 3.19 9.61 -6.69
C GLY A 95 2.86 8.14 -6.93
N LEU A 96 3.89 7.39 -7.31
CA LEU A 96 3.85 5.96 -7.54
C LEU A 96 4.78 5.27 -6.55
N GLU A 97 4.34 4.15 -5.98
CA GLU A 97 5.09 3.40 -4.99
C GLU A 97 5.21 1.94 -5.40
N LEU A 98 6.43 1.41 -5.34
CA LEU A 98 6.75 0.00 -5.50
C LEU A 98 7.21 -0.55 -4.14
N GLU A 99 6.67 -1.67 -3.70
CA GLU A 99 7.05 -2.32 -2.44
C GLU A 99 7.41 -3.78 -2.69
N GLY A 100 8.46 -4.26 -2.03
CA GLY A 100 8.76 -5.68 -1.89
C GLY A 100 8.76 -6.05 -0.41
N SER A 101 8.09 -7.14 -0.05
CA SER A 101 8.03 -7.62 1.32
C SER A 101 8.12 -9.12 1.43
N PHE A 102 8.46 -9.60 2.62
CA PHE A 102 8.50 -10.99 3.00
C PHE A 102 7.82 -11.16 4.35
N ARG A 103 6.85 -12.07 4.43
CA ARG A 103 6.13 -12.40 5.67
C ARG A 103 6.63 -13.73 6.24
N PRO A 104 7.60 -13.73 7.18
CA PRO A 104 8.05 -14.97 7.83
C PRO A 104 7.01 -15.54 8.82
N HIS A 105 6.19 -14.68 9.41
CA HIS A 105 5.21 -15.03 10.43
C HIS A 105 3.86 -14.35 10.13
N PRO A 106 2.70 -14.99 10.39
CA PRO A 106 1.38 -14.41 10.08
C PRO A 106 1.16 -12.99 10.63
N VAL A 107 1.80 -12.67 11.77
CA VAL A 107 1.76 -11.37 12.45
C VAL A 107 2.68 -10.33 11.82
N ILE A 108 3.83 -10.72 11.26
CA ILE A 108 4.93 -9.80 10.95
C ILE A 108 5.35 -9.96 9.50
N GLU A 109 5.29 -8.86 8.74
CA GLU A 109 5.79 -8.75 7.36
C GLU A 109 6.89 -7.68 7.33
N LEU A 110 8.05 -8.00 6.76
CA LEU A 110 9.18 -7.08 6.64
C LEU A 110 9.38 -6.72 5.17
N GLY A 111 9.72 -5.48 4.87
CA GLY A 111 9.88 -5.07 3.47
C GLY A 111 10.55 -3.74 3.28
N GLY A 112 10.76 -3.42 2.02
CA GLY A 112 11.24 -2.13 1.58
C GLY A 112 10.43 -1.61 0.40
N GLY A 113 10.46 -0.30 0.22
CA GLY A 113 9.71 0.36 -0.82
C GLY A 113 10.48 1.50 -1.47
N PHE A 114 10.06 1.84 -2.68
CA PHE A 114 10.49 2.98 -3.43
C PHE A 114 9.26 3.80 -3.83
N GLN A 115 9.21 5.07 -3.42
CA GLN A 115 8.19 6.02 -3.84
C GLN A 115 8.81 7.07 -4.76
N TRP A 116 8.12 7.35 -5.86
CA TRP A 116 8.47 8.40 -6.81
C TRP A 116 7.32 9.40 -6.95
N VAL A 117 7.62 10.66 -6.67
CA VAL A 117 6.73 11.80 -6.89
C VAL A 117 7.36 12.65 -8.01
N PRO A 118 6.82 12.60 -9.24
CA PRO A 118 7.47 13.19 -10.42
C PRO A 118 7.46 14.73 -10.42
N GLY A 119 6.57 15.34 -9.63
CA GLY A 119 6.39 16.78 -9.60
C GLY A 119 5.70 17.21 -8.32
N VAL A 120 6.42 17.98 -7.51
CA VAL A 120 5.86 18.71 -6.36
C VAL A 120 6.32 20.15 -6.47
N SER A 121 5.44 21.10 -6.12
CA SER A 121 5.73 22.53 -6.23
C SER A 121 5.73 23.20 -4.87
N ALA A 122 6.54 24.24 -4.69
CA ALA A 122 6.47 25.08 -3.50
C ALA A 122 5.13 25.85 -3.46
N SER A 123 4.57 26.05 -2.26
CA SER A 123 3.23 26.65 -2.08
C SER A 123 3.26 28.18 -1.94
N GLY A 124 4.39 28.77 -1.52
CA GLY A 124 4.53 30.19 -1.17
C GLY A 124 5.47 31.03 -2.05
N GLY A 125 5.89 30.52 -3.21
CA GLY A 125 6.91 31.15 -4.07
C GLY A 125 8.19 30.31 -4.16
N ASP A 126 9.30 30.93 -4.56
CA ASP A 126 10.59 30.25 -4.70
C ASP A 126 11.13 29.84 -3.33
N PHE A 127 11.34 28.54 -3.12
CA PHE A 127 12.15 28.09 -1.99
C PHE A 127 13.60 28.51 -2.24
N SER A 128 14.06 29.47 -1.44
CA SER A 128 15.35 30.11 -1.65
C SER A 128 16.37 29.60 -0.64
N ILE A 129 17.48 29.03 -1.12
CA ILE A 129 18.65 28.77 -0.26
C ILE A 129 19.80 29.65 -0.71
N SER A 130 20.41 30.33 0.26
CA SER A 130 21.67 31.01 0.10
C SER A 130 22.82 30.00 0.17
N ALA A 131 23.56 29.83 -0.91
CA ALA A 131 24.69 28.90 -0.98
C ALA A 131 25.95 29.38 -0.22
N SER A 132 25.89 30.43 0.60
CA SER A 132 27.08 31.15 1.03
C SER A 132 27.42 30.99 2.50
N THR A 133 28.62 30.46 2.74
CA THR A 133 29.42 30.62 3.97
C THR A 133 29.92 32.07 4.18
N SER A 134 29.49 33.02 3.36
CA SER A 134 29.81 34.46 3.45
C SER A 134 28.55 35.30 3.21
N PRO A 135 28.31 36.41 3.93
CA PRO A 135 27.15 37.26 3.69
C PRO A 135 27.13 37.80 2.23
N GLY A 136 26.02 37.61 1.51
CA GLY A 136 25.78 38.21 0.19
C GLY A 136 25.93 37.31 -1.06
N GLY A 137 26.02 35.98 -0.91
CA GLY A 137 26.02 35.08 -2.07
C GLY A 137 24.66 35.02 -2.80
N PRO A 138 24.63 34.64 -4.10
CA PRO A 138 23.38 34.54 -4.86
C PRO A 138 22.46 33.48 -4.25
N ALA A 139 21.24 33.89 -3.89
CA ALA A 139 20.19 32.97 -3.49
C ALA A 139 19.66 32.23 -4.73
N ARG A 140 19.53 30.90 -4.63
CA ARG A 140 18.89 30.09 -5.67
C ARG A 140 17.47 29.78 -5.26
N GLY A 141 16.51 30.19 -6.10
CA GLY A 141 15.09 29.93 -5.94
C GLY A 141 14.66 28.65 -6.65
N TYR A 142 13.87 27.82 -5.98
CA TYR A 142 13.34 26.56 -6.51
C TYR A 142 11.82 26.52 -6.40
N GLN A 143 11.14 26.28 -7.53
CA GLN A 143 9.68 26.21 -7.59
C GLN A 143 9.14 24.79 -7.70
N THR A 144 9.86 23.91 -8.39
CA THR A 144 9.39 22.56 -8.71
C THR A 144 10.47 21.53 -8.45
N PHE A 145 10.05 20.38 -7.95
CA PHE A 145 10.93 19.31 -7.53
C PHE A 145 10.41 17.95 -8.03
N GLY A 146 11.32 17.01 -8.22
CA GLY A 146 11.01 15.58 -8.14
C GLY A 146 11.43 15.04 -6.78
N GLN A 147 10.66 14.12 -6.21
CA GLN A 147 11.01 13.45 -4.97
C GLN A 147 11.12 11.95 -5.20
N THR A 148 12.17 11.35 -4.67
CA THR A 148 12.33 9.90 -4.61
C THR A 148 12.62 9.50 -3.17
N THR A 149 11.85 8.55 -2.66
CA THR A 149 11.97 8.06 -1.28
C THR A 149 12.20 6.55 -1.32
N MET A 150 13.22 6.09 -0.62
CA MET A 150 13.43 4.68 -0.32
C MET A 150 13.07 4.43 1.14
N SER A 151 12.46 3.29 1.44
CA SER A 151 12.08 2.95 2.81
C SER A 151 12.33 1.49 3.13
N ILE A 152 12.52 1.21 4.42
CA ILE A 152 12.52 -0.12 5.01
C ILE A 152 11.59 -0.10 6.22
N GLY A 153 10.88 -1.19 6.47
CA GLY A 153 9.96 -1.25 7.60
C GLY A 153 9.30 -2.60 7.78
N GLY A 154 8.40 -2.64 8.74
CA GLY A 154 7.58 -3.80 9.06
C GLY A 154 6.11 -3.45 9.11
N LYS A 155 5.27 -4.44 8.79
CA LYS A 155 3.84 -4.43 9.04
C LYS A 155 3.51 -5.43 10.14
N ILE A 156 2.60 -5.04 11.01
CA ILE A 156 2.05 -5.88 12.07
C ILE A 156 0.57 -6.09 11.80
N TYR A 157 0.13 -7.35 11.85
CA TYR A 157 -1.23 -7.79 11.64
C TYR A 157 -1.85 -8.18 12.99
N PRO A 158 -2.43 -7.23 13.74
CA PRO A 158 -2.89 -7.49 15.11
C PRO A 158 -4.03 -8.51 15.19
N PHE A 159 -4.87 -8.57 14.15
CA PHE A 159 -6.03 -9.46 14.08
C PHE A 159 -5.77 -10.65 13.15
N PHE A 160 -4.54 -11.14 13.07
CA PHE A 160 -4.17 -12.22 12.15
C PHE A 160 -4.95 -13.53 12.40
N ASN A 161 -5.37 -13.78 13.64
CA ASN A 161 -6.19 -14.95 13.99
C ASN A 161 -7.67 -14.81 13.62
N GLU A 162 -8.12 -13.59 13.30
CA GLU A 162 -9.51 -13.34 12.95
C GLU A 162 -9.80 -13.68 11.49
N LYS A 163 -11.03 -14.14 11.22
CA LYS A 163 -11.51 -14.50 9.87
C LYS A 163 -11.98 -13.26 9.07
N TRP A 164 -11.22 -12.17 9.13
CA TRP A 164 -11.61 -10.97 8.39
C TRP A 164 -11.29 -11.12 6.92
N LYS A 165 -12.25 -10.76 6.07
CA LYS A 165 -12.02 -10.69 4.62
C LYS A 165 -11.02 -9.60 4.27
N THR A 166 -11.05 -8.48 4.98
CA THR A 166 -10.10 -7.38 4.83
C THR A 166 -9.23 -7.32 6.09
N GLU A 167 -7.93 -7.57 5.95
CA GLU A 167 -7.00 -7.66 7.08
C GLU A 167 -6.36 -6.28 7.33
N PRO A 168 -6.61 -5.61 8.46
CA PRO A 168 -5.93 -4.39 8.80
C PRO A 168 -4.50 -4.68 9.28
N TYR A 169 -3.64 -3.69 9.13
CA TYR A 169 -2.28 -3.73 9.65
C TYR A 169 -1.80 -2.35 10.07
N LEU A 170 -0.82 -2.35 10.95
CA LEU A 170 -0.03 -1.17 11.29
C LEU A 170 1.33 -1.28 10.61
N LEU A 171 1.93 -0.16 10.22
CA LEU A 171 3.26 -0.13 9.63
C LEU A 171 4.16 0.87 10.37
N ALA A 172 5.43 0.52 10.46
CA ALA A 172 6.47 1.38 11.00
C ALA A 172 7.78 1.14 10.24
N GLY A 173 8.61 2.17 10.12
CA GLY A 173 9.89 2.01 9.43
C GLY A 173 10.74 3.27 9.41
N TYR A 174 11.78 3.20 8.60
CA TYR A 174 12.72 4.28 8.35
C TYR A 174 12.83 4.52 6.85
N ALA A 175 13.05 5.77 6.47
CA ALA A 175 13.05 6.18 5.08
C ALA A 175 14.10 7.24 4.81
N TRP A 176 14.65 7.19 3.60
CA TRP A 176 15.57 8.15 3.04
C TRP A 176 14.90 8.81 1.85
N SER A 177 14.93 10.14 1.79
CA SER A 177 14.31 10.90 0.72
C SER A 177 15.32 11.81 0.04
N ARG A 178 15.14 11.96 -1.26
CA ARG A 178 15.87 12.92 -2.09
C ARG A 178 14.87 13.82 -2.79
N LEU A 179 15.01 15.12 -2.58
CA LEU A 179 14.24 16.16 -3.27
C LEU A 179 15.16 16.86 -4.28
N THR A 180 14.81 16.80 -5.56
CA THR A 180 15.65 17.31 -6.66
C THR A 180 14.93 18.45 -7.36
N PRO A 181 15.40 19.71 -7.25
CA PRO A 181 14.79 20.81 -7.97
C PRO A 181 14.99 20.64 -9.48
N LYS A 182 13.91 20.79 -10.25
CA LYS A 182 13.96 20.59 -11.70
C LYS A 182 14.84 21.66 -12.35
N GLY A 183 15.72 21.24 -13.25
CA GLY A 183 16.59 22.14 -14.01
C GLY A 183 17.81 22.70 -13.26
N SER A 184 18.09 22.25 -12.03
CA SER A 184 19.14 22.85 -11.18
C SER A 184 20.42 22.03 -11.03
N GLY A 185 20.39 20.71 -11.27
CA GLY A 185 21.49 19.81 -10.90
C GLY A 185 21.70 19.65 -9.38
N ASP A 186 20.89 20.35 -8.58
CA ASP A 186 20.98 20.37 -7.13
C ASP A 186 20.11 19.27 -6.51
N SER A 187 20.34 18.89 -5.26
CA SER A 187 19.42 18.00 -4.53
C SER A 187 19.53 18.11 -3.03
N PHE A 188 18.40 17.98 -2.33
CA PHE A 188 18.30 17.85 -0.89
C PHE A 188 18.16 16.38 -0.52
N LYS A 189 18.90 15.93 0.48
CA LYS A 189 18.84 14.57 1.01
C LYS A 189 18.47 14.64 2.49
N GLY A 190 17.69 13.67 2.91
CA GLY A 190 17.19 13.59 4.26
C GLY A 190 16.72 12.20 4.62
N ALA A 191 16.49 11.98 5.89
CA ALA A 191 16.02 10.71 6.40
C ALA A 191 15.10 10.90 7.61
N GLY A 192 14.39 9.84 7.98
CA GLY A 192 13.58 9.84 9.18
C GLY A 192 12.62 8.66 9.24
N TRP A 193 11.64 8.75 10.13
CA TRP A 193 10.74 7.65 10.45
C TRP A 193 9.44 7.74 9.66
N GLN A 194 8.80 6.58 9.49
CA GLN A 194 7.45 6.46 8.96
C GLN A 194 6.59 5.60 9.86
N LEU A 195 5.32 5.98 10.00
CA LEU A 195 4.27 5.25 10.70
C LEU A 195 3.01 5.25 9.84
N GLY A 196 2.13 4.28 10.04
CA GLY A 196 0.87 4.27 9.31
C GLY A 196 0.01 3.07 9.62
N ALA A 197 -1.10 3.01 8.91
CA ALA A 197 -2.04 1.91 8.97
C ALA A 197 -2.61 1.65 7.59
N GLY A 198 -2.99 0.42 7.34
CA GLY A 198 -3.65 0.06 6.09
C GLY A 198 -4.49 -1.18 6.25
N ALA A 199 -5.09 -1.59 5.14
CA ALA A 199 -5.87 -2.79 5.09
C ALA A 199 -5.68 -3.48 3.74
N ILE A 200 -5.64 -4.80 3.77
CA ILE A 200 -5.44 -5.63 2.59
C ILE A 200 -6.66 -6.53 2.35
N HIS A 201 -7.19 -6.50 1.14
CA HIS A 201 -8.34 -7.28 0.70
C HIS A 201 -7.91 -8.28 -0.39
N PRO A 202 -8.11 -9.59 -0.20
CA PRO A 202 -7.85 -10.60 -1.21
C PRO A 202 -8.85 -10.50 -2.35
N LEU A 203 -8.34 -10.34 -3.57
CA LEU A 203 -9.14 -10.41 -4.81
C LEU A 203 -9.09 -11.82 -5.40
N SER A 204 -7.95 -12.51 -5.26
CA SER A 204 -7.73 -13.90 -5.66
C SER A 204 -6.73 -14.58 -4.71
N ARG A 205 -6.28 -15.79 -5.05
CA ARG A 205 -5.23 -16.52 -4.31
C ARG A 205 -3.94 -15.72 -4.18
N HIS A 206 -3.55 -15.01 -5.24
CA HIS A 206 -2.26 -14.31 -5.32
C HIS A 206 -2.41 -12.80 -5.43
N LEU A 207 -3.59 -12.28 -5.80
CA LEU A 207 -3.80 -10.86 -6.02
C LEU A 207 -4.60 -10.24 -4.88
N PHE A 208 -4.10 -9.12 -4.37
CA PHE A 208 -4.67 -8.40 -3.25
C PHE A 208 -4.79 -6.91 -3.56
N LEU A 209 -5.89 -6.29 -3.13
CA LEU A 209 -6.09 -4.85 -3.10
C LEU A 209 -5.62 -4.31 -1.75
N GLU A 210 -4.87 -3.22 -1.73
CA GLU A 210 -4.34 -2.62 -0.51
C GLU A 210 -4.64 -1.12 -0.49
N GLY A 211 -5.17 -0.65 0.64
CA GLY A 211 -5.31 0.78 0.95
C GLY A 211 -4.48 1.12 2.18
N ARG A 212 -3.77 2.25 2.16
CA ARG A 212 -2.85 2.65 3.22
C ARG A 212 -2.87 4.15 3.45
N PHE A 213 -2.84 4.53 4.72
CA PHE A 213 -2.48 5.85 5.19
C PHE A 213 -1.10 5.82 5.88
N GLY A 214 -0.23 6.77 5.53
CA GLY A 214 1.10 6.91 6.09
C GLY A 214 1.37 8.33 6.58
N CYS A 215 2.14 8.45 7.65
CA CYS A 215 2.75 9.67 8.13
C CYS A 215 4.27 9.44 8.17
N GLN A 216 5.00 10.35 7.56
CA GLN A 216 6.45 10.29 7.48
C GLN A 216 7.01 11.62 7.97
N ASN A 217 8.03 11.55 8.83
CA ASN A 217 8.81 12.70 9.25
C ASN A 217 10.21 12.58 8.64
N LEU A 218 10.61 13.59 7.86
CA LEU A 218 11.90 13.66 7.18
C LEU A 218 12.62 14.94 7.60
N ALA A 219 13.87 14.80 8.02
CA ALA A 219 14.77 15.93 8.17
C ALA A 219 15.73 15.96 6.98
N TYR A 220 15.67 17.03 6.16
CA TYR A 220 16.67 17.28 5.14
C TYR A 220 17.81 18.11 5.73
N ASP A 221 18.95 17.47 5.88
CA ASP A 221 20.16 18.00 6.52
C ASP A 221 21.29 18.27 5.51
N THR A 222 21.16 17.74 4.30
CA THR A 222 22.23 17.75 3.30
C THR A 222 21.74 18.35 1.99
N VAL A 223 22.50 19.32 1.46
CA VAL A 223 22.31 19.87 0.12
C VAL A 223 23.52 19.54 -0.75
N SER A 224 23.26 19.07 -1.96
CA SER A 224 24.25 18.93 -3.03
C SER A 224 24.04 20.07 -4.02
N PHE A 225 24.94 21.05 -4.03
CA PHE A 225 24.98 22.12 -5.03
C PHE A 225 25.97 21.78 -6.13
N LEU A 226 25.49 21.57 -7.36
CA LEU A 226 26.33 21.25 -8.52
C LEU A 226 27.37 20.13 -8.24
N GLY A 227 26.98 19.13 -7.44
CA GLY A 227 27.83 18.00 -7.05
C GLY A 227 28.74 18.21 -5.83
N ARG A 228 28.66 19.37 -5.15
CA ARG A 228 29.32 19.60 -3.86
C ARG A 228 28.32 19.49 -2.72
N GLU A 229 28.58 18.60 -1.78
CA GLU A 229 27.73 18.41 -0.60
C GLU A 229 28.09 19.40 0.51
N ALA A 230 27.07 19.95 1.15
CA ALA A 230 27.16 20.80 2.32
C ALA A 230 25.98 20.51 3.27
N GLY A 231 26.18 20.76 4.56
CA GLY A 231 25.10 20.71 5.54
C GLY A 231 24.15 21.90 5.38
N ILE A 232 22.88 21.70 5.72
CA ILE A 232 21.85 22.74 5.79
C ILE A 232 21.63 23.09 7.25
N SER A 233 21.63 24.38 7.59
CA SER A 233 21.32 24.87 8.93
C SER A 233 20.43 26.12 8.84
N PRO A 234 19.22 26.10 9.42
CA PRO A 234 18.59 24.98 10.13
C PRO A 234 18.19 23.84 9.17
N GLU A 235 18.08 22.61 9.71
CA GLU A 235 17.53 21.47 8.98
C GLU A 235 16.08 21.76 8.53
N ILE A 236 15.70 21.25 7.36
CA ILE A 236 14.34 21.39 6.85
C ILE A 236 13.55 20.19 7.34
N ASN A 237 12.65 20.42 8.29
CA ASN A 237 11.79 19.37 8.84
C ASN A 237 10.50 19.30 8.03
N GLN A 238 10.26 18.16 7.37
CA GLN A 238 9.12 17.92 6.51
C GLN A 238 8.29 16.75 7.01
N HIS A 239 7.02 17.02 7.28
CA HIS A 239 5.99 16.02 7.51
C HIS A 239 5.27 15.73 6.20
N GLN A 240 5.26 14.47 5.79
CA GLN A 240 4.52 13.98 4.63
C GLN A 240 3.40 13.06 5.10
N TYR A 241 2.20 13.30 4.63
CA TYR A 241 1.02 12.46 4.83
C TYR A 241 0.63 11.85 3.49
N SER A 242 0.52 10.53 3.43
CA SER A 242 0.21 9.81 2.21
C SER A 242 -1.06 8.99 2.34
N LEU A 243 -1.94 9.10 1.36
CA LEU A 243 -3.04 8.16 1.14
C LEU A 243 -2.75 7.40 -0.13
N SER A 244 -2.75 6.08 -0.08
CA SER A 244 -2.41 5.23 -1.21
C SER A 244 -3.37 4.06 -1.38
N ILE A 245 -3.53 3.67 -2.65
CA ILE A 245 -4.29 2.50 -3.06
C ILE A 245 -3.52 1.76 -4.15
N GLY A 246 -3.56 0.43 -4.13
CA GLY A 246 -2.93 -0.36 -5.17
C GLY A 246 -3.09 -1.85 -5.00
N LEU A 247 -2.29 -2.58 -5.75
CA LEU A 247 -2.36 -4.04 -5.83
C LEU A 247 -1.05 -4.64 -5.34
N SER A 248 -1.16 -5.79 -4.69
CA SER A 248 -0.01 -6.64 -4.39
C SER A 248 -0.21 -8.06 -4.90
N TYR A 249 0.87 -8.64 -5.41
CA TYR A 249 0.98 -10.03 -5.78
C TYR A 249 1.75 -10.78 -4.71
N ARG A 250 1.20 -11.89 -4.20
CA ARG A 250 1.77 -12.68 -3.10
C ARG A 250 2.08 -14.11 -3.57
N ILE A 251 3.26 -14.61 -3.23
CA ILE A 251 3.80 -15.94 -3.60
C ILE A 251 3.83 -16.84 -2.37
#